data_AF-A0A7Y9XDX7-F1
#
_entry.id   AF-A0A7Y9XDX7-F1
#
_cell.length_a   1.000
_cell.length_b   1.000
_cell.length_c   1.000
_cell.angle_alpha   90.00
_cell.angle_beta   90.00
_cell.angle_gamma   90.00
#
_symmetry.space_group_name_H-M   'P 1'
#
loop_
_entity.id
_entity.type
_entity.pdbx_description
1 polymer ?
#
loop_
_entity_poly.entity_id
_entity_poly.type
_entity_poly.pdbx_seq_one_letter_code
_entity_poly.pdbx_strand_id
1 'polypeptide(L)'
;MKIAIDAHVIQEMFARDTDGSVMENIEDYYEERREDEEAKGLEPFDGMEVLLESGVLIETAEGYRVVADQDEWDIRGPGPGESEVRQAMIHVLEASKVDWCGEPMKGYEFSDLYLDSYWGAFDTREEYVASIADYVDCGTGES
;
A
#
# COMPACT_ATOMS: atom_id res chain seq x y z
N MET A 1 -6.17 1.89 -11.66
CA MET A 1 -4.79 2.07 -12.13
C MET A 1 -3.89 2.35 -10.93
N LYS A 2 -3.81 3.58 -10.38
CA LYS A 2 -2.97 3.92 -9.19
C LYS A 2 -3.05 2.92 -8.03
N ILE A 3 -4.26 2.51 -7.64
CA ILE A 3 -4.46 1.56 -6.53
C ILE A 3 -3.79 0.20 -6.73
N ALA A 4 -3.49 -0.22 -7.98
CA ALA A 4 -2.77 -1.47 -8.22
C ALA A 4 -1.26 -1.32 -7.96
N ILE A 5 -0.62 -0.23 -8.41
CA ILE A 5 0.79 -0.01 -8.10
C ILE A 5 0.97 0.18 -6.60
N ASP A 6 0.09 0.94 -5.94
CA ASP A 6 0.12 1.12 -4.49
C ASP A 6 0.07 -0.24 -3.77
N ALA A 7 -0.82 -1.15 -4.19
CA ALA A 7 -0.96 -2.47 -3.56
C ALA A 7 0.27 -3.34 -3.71
N HIS A 8 0.92 -3.34 -4.87
CA HIS A 8 2.12 -4.12 -5.11
C HIS A 8 3.33 -3.54 -4.40
N VAL A 9 3.46 -2.21 -4.31
CA VAL A 9 4.52 -1.57 -3.53
C VAL A 9 4.38 -1.94 -2.06
N ILE A 10 3.17 -1.85 -1.49
CA ILE A 10 2.91 -2.24 -0.10
C ILE A 10 3.19 -3.73 0.08
N GLN A 11 2.74 -4.59 -0.83
CA GLN A 11 3.03 -6.01 -0.77
C GLN A 11 4.53 -6.29 -0.70
N GLU A 12 5.34 -5.58 -1.49
CA GLU A 12 6.77 -5.75 -1.49
C GLU A 12 7.46 -5.20 -0.24
N MET A 13 6.96 -4.08 0.33
CA MET A 13 7.41 -3.60 1.64
C MET A 13 7.26 -4.69 2.69
N PHE A 14 6.06 -5.27 2.80
CA PHE A 14 5.77 -6.33 3.77
C PHE A 14 6.55 -7.62 3.50
N ALA A 15 6.75 -7.99 2.22
CA ALA A 15 7.53 -9.18 1.87
C ALA A 15 9.02 -9.05 2.26
N ARG A 16 9.55 -7.83 2.25
CA ARG A 16 10.94 -7.52 2.61
C ARG A 16 11.11 -7.15 4.09
N ASP A 17 10.02 -6.92 4.81
CA ASP A 17 10.01 -6.51 6.21
C ASP A 17 10.39 -7.67 7.13
N THR A 18 11.68 -7.78 7.41
CA THR A 18 12.23 -8.85 8.26
C THR A 18 12.23 -8.53 9.76
N ASP A 19 12.05 -7.25 10.12
CA ASP A 19 12.15 -6.76 11.51
C ASP A 19 10.82 -6.19 12.06
N GLY A 20 9.72 -6.19 11.28
CA GLY A 20 8.44 -5.61 11.72
C GLY A 20 8.31 -4.10 11.48
N SER A 21 9.30 -3.48 10.82
CA SER A 21 9.44 -2.03 10.68
C SER A 21 8.27 -1.35 9.96
N VAL A 22 7.65 -2.03 9.00
CA VAL A 22 6.51 -1.48 8.26
C VAL A 22 5.34 -1.26 9.21
N MET A 23 5.05 -2.24 10.08
CA MET A 23 3.98 -2.13 11.06
C MET A 23 4.25 -1.05 12.10
N GLU A 24 5.48 -1.02 12.65
CA GLU A 24 5.88 0.00 13.63
C GLU A 24 5.68 1.42 13.08
N ASN A 25 6.13 1.69 11.85
CA ASN A 25 5.96 3.00 11.23
C ASN A 25 4.47 3.38 11.04
N ILE A 26 3.62 2.42 10.71
CA ILE A 26 2.18 2.68 10.49
C ILE A 26 1.47 2.93 11.83
N GLU A 27 1.79 2.16 12.86
CA GLU A 27 1.24 2.36 14.21
C GLU A 27 1.61 3.73 14.76
N ASP A 28 2.88 4.10 14.65
CA ASP A 28 3.39 5.43 15.03
C ASP A 28 2.66 6.54 14.23
N TYR A 29 2.51 6.38 12.91
CA TYR A 29 1.80 7.34 12.07
C TYR A 29 0.36 7.57 12.54
N TYR A 30 -0.38 6.52 12.89
CA TYR A 30 -1.75 6.64 13.37
C TYR A 30 -1.84 7.19 14.79
N GLU A 31 -0.86 6.92 15.65
CA GLU A 31 -0.80 7.53 16.98
C GLU A 31 -0.64 9.04 16.86
N GLU A 32 0.38 9.52 16.13
CA GLU A 32 0.61 10.95 15.91
C GLU A 32 -0.61 11.62 15.26
N ARG A 33 -1.17 10.99 14.23
CA ARG A 33 -2.34 11.51 13.51
C ARG A 33 -3.56 11.63 14.42
N ARG A 34 -3.82 10.63 15.26
CA ARG A 34 -4.94 10.62 16.20
C ARG A 34 -4.85 11.80 17.16
N GLU A 35 -3.67 12.05 17.73
CA GLU A 35 -3.46 13.22 18.61
C GLU A 35 -3.79 14.55 17.89
N ASP A 36 -3.37 14.67 16.64
CA ASP A 36 -3.64 15.84 15.79
C ASP A 36 -5.13 16.00 15.43
N GLU A 37 -5.84 14.90 15.19
CA GLU A 37 -7.28 14.86 14.85
C GLU A 37 -8.13 15.17 16.09
N GLU A 38 -7.82 14.57 17.24
CA GLU A 38 -8.47 14.83 18.52
C GLU A 38 -8.31 16.29 18.95
N ALA A 39 -7.12 16.87 18.78
CA ALA A 39 -6.86 18.28 19.05
C ALA A 39 -7.72 19.22 18.17
N LYS A 40 -8.13 18.76 16.98
CA LYS A 40 -9.00 19.48 16.05
C LYS A 40 -10.48 19.12 16.21
N GLY A 41 -10.82 18.22 17.11
CA GLY A 41 -12.19 17.72 17.33
C GLY A 41 -12.74 16.93 16.14
N LEU A 42 -11.86 16.26 15.40
CA LEU A 42 -12.21 15.37 14.29
C LEU A 42 -12.30 13.92 14.79
N GLU A 43 -13.09 13.10 14.10
CA GLU A 43 -13.10 11.66 14.32
C GLU A 43 -11.83 11.06 13.69
N PRO A 44 -11.06 10.23 14.43
CA PRO A 44 -9.83 9.66 13.92
C PRO A 44 -10.10 8.59 12.88
N PHE A 45 -9.26 8.54 11.85
CA PHE A 45 -9.32 7.50 10.82
C PHE A 45 -8.34 6.37 11.15
N ASP A 46 -8.86 5.17 11.37
CA ASP A 46 -8.06 3.96 11.57
C ASP A 46 -7.93 3.19 10.26
N GLY A 47 -6.89 3.49 9.48
CA GLY A 47 -6.71 2.79 8.21
C GLY A 47 -6.15 1.37 8.37
N MET A 48 -5.58 1.01 9.53
CA MET A 48 -5.19 -0.38 9.77
C MET A 48 -6.42 -1.28 9.88
N GLU A 49 -7.43 -0.83 10.62
CA GLU A 49 -8.73 -1.50 10.68
C GLU A 49 -9.35 -1.63 9.28
N VAL A 50 -9.34 -0.55 8.49
CA VAL A 50 -9.84 -0.55 7.11
C VAL A 50 -9.13 -1.58 6.23
N LEU A 51 -7.80 -1.68 6.29
CA LEU A 51 -7.03 -2.64 5.47
C LEU A 51 -7.32 -4.09 5.86
N LEU A 52 -7.53 -4.36 7.16
CA LEU A 52 -7.88 -5.67 7.67
C LEU A 52 -9.32 -6.06 7.28
N GLU A 53 -10.29 -5.17 7.50
CA GLU A 53 -11.70 -5.42 7.20
C GLU A 53 -11.97 -5.58 5.70
N SER A 54 -11.24 -4.84 4.86
CA SER A 54 -11.33 -4.94 3.40
C SER A 54 -10.62 -6.18 2.82
N GLY A 55 -9.85 -6.90 3.62
CA GLY A 55 -9.06 -8.06 3.18
C GLY A 55 -7.81 -7.72 2.39
N VAL A 56 -7.44 -6.43 2.30
CA VAL A 56 -6.17 -5.99 1.71
C VAL A 56 -5.00 -6.49 2.55
N LEU A 57 -5.16 -6.46 3.87
CA LEU A 57 -4.23 -7.02 4.84
C LEU A 57 -4.86 -8.25 5.49
N ILE A 58 -4.11 -9.34 5.54
CA ILE A 58 -4.52 -10.58 6.20
C ILE A 58 -3.52 -10.88 7.31
N GLU A 59 -4.01 -11.05 8.53
CA GLU A 59 -3.21 -11.56 9.64
C GLU A 59 -2.93 -13.06 9.46
N THR A 60 -1.69 -13.45 9.65
CA THR A 60 -1.17 -14.81 9.51
C THR A 60 -0.41 -15.19 10.78
N ALA A 61 -0.02 -16.47 10.90
CA ALA A 61 0.81 -16.91 12.03
C ALA A 61 2.20 -16.25 12.08
N GLU A 62 2.65 -15.68 10.96
CA GLU A 62 4.00 -15.11 10.78
C GLU A 62 3.96 -13.57 10.73
N GLY A 63 2.82 -12.94 11.01
CA GLY A 63 2.61 -11.50 10.88
C GLY A 63 1.54 -11.19 9.84
N TYR A 64 1.77 -10.22 8.96
CA TYR A 64 0.76 -9.77 8.00
C TYR A 64 1.14 -10.11 6.56
N ARG A 65 0.12 -10.37 5.75
CA ARG A 65 0.24 -10.54 4.29
C ARG A 65 -0.64 -9.52 3.59
N VAL A 66 -0.11 -8.93 2.52
CA VAL A 66 -0.85 -8.03 1.65
C VAL A 66 -1.40 -8.78 0.44
N VAL A 67 -2.67 -8.52 0.13
CA VAL A 67 -3.36 -9.02 -1.07
C VAL A 67 -3.36 -7.92 -2.13
N ALA A 68 -2.52 -8.07 -3.16
CA ALA A 68 -2.43 -7.08 -4.23
C ALA A 68 -3.55 -7.21 -5.28
N ASP A 69 -4.19 -8.37 -5.37
CA ASP A 69 -5.30 -8.61 -6.28
C ASP A 69 -6.59 -7.99 -5.74
N GLN A 70 -7.05 -6.93 -6.41
CA GLN A 70 -8.22 -6.15 -5.99
C GLN A 70 -9.55 -6.90 -6.11
N ASP A 71 -9.60 -7.93 -6.97
CA ASP A 71 -10.81 -8.72 -7.15
C ASP A 71 -11.04 -9.66 -5.94
N GLU A 72 -10.04 -9.84 -5.07
CA GLU A 72 -10.14 -10.56 -3.80
C GLU A 72 -10.58 -9.69 -2.61
N TRP A 73 -10.65 -8.36 -2.76
CA TRP A 73 -10.99 -7.45 -1.65
C TRP A 73 -12.50 -7.38 -1.39
N ASP A 74 -12.90 -7.25 -0.11
CA ASP A 74 -14.31 -7.14 0.31
C ASP A 74 -14.84 -5.68 0.31
N ILE A 75 -14.52 -4.91 -0.74
CA ILE A 75 -14.88 -3.48 -0.83
C ILE A 75 -16.28 -3.21 -1.43
N ARG A 76 -17.04 -4.27 -1.72
CA ARG A 76 -18.40 -4.20 -2.29
C ARG A 76 -19.49 -4.51 -1.26
N GLY A 77 -19.09 -4.88 -0.04
CA GLY A 77 -19.96 -5.21 1.07
C GLY A 77 -20.36 -3.99 1.92
N PRO A 78 -20.90 -4.21 3.12
CA PRO A 78 -21.17 -3.15 4.10
C PRO A 78 -19.91 -2.63 4.80
N GLY A 79 -18.73 -3.18 4.49
CA GLY A 79 -17.44 -2.77 5.03
C GLY A 79 -16.84 -1.54 4.34
N PRO A 80 -15.52 -1.32 4.48
CA PRO A 80 -14.84 -0.15 3.94
C PRO A 80 -14.96 -0.04 2.41
N GLY A 81 -15.22 1.18 1.93
CA GLY A 81 -15.28 1.47 0.49
C GLY A 81 -13.89 1.63 -0.15
N GLU A 82 -13.86 1.64 -1.49
CA GLU A 82 -12.61 1.82 -2.28
C GLU A 82 -11.83 3.08 -1.87
N SER A 83 -12.52 4.18 -1.56
CA SER A 83 -11.89 5.44 -1.15
C SER A 83 -11.18 5.34 0.18
N GLU A 84 -11.77 4.65 1.16
CA GLU A 84 -11.20 4.45 2.49
C GLU A 84 -9.99 3.52 2.40
N VAL A 85 -10.11 2.43 1.64
CA VAL A 85 -8.99 1.52 1.35
C VAL A 85 -7.83 2.26 0.70
N ARG A 86 -8.10 3.07 -0.33
CA ARG A 86 -7.04 3.86 -0.96
C ARG A 86 -6.38 4.82 0.03
N GLN A 87 -7.17 5.49 0.87
CA GLN A 87 -6.61 6.41 1.87
C GLN A 87 -5.71 5.67 2.87
N ALA A 88 -6.14 4.50 3.35
CA ALA A 88 -5.34 3.67 4.24
C ALA A 88 -4.03 3.21 3.59
N MET A 89 -4.06 2.81 2.32
CA MET A 89 -2.86 2.46 1.56
C MET A 89 -1.89 3.64 1.41
N ILE A 90 -2.41 4.85 1.18
CA ILE A 90 -1.59 6.07 1.11
C ILE A 90 -0.87 6.28 2.45
N HIS A 91 -1.56 6.11 3.59
CA HIS A 91 -0.92 6.25 4.89
C HIS A 91 0.23 5.24 5.09
N VAL A 92 0.08 3.99 4.64
CA VAL A 92 1.17 3.00 4.66
C VAL A 92 2.38 3.48 3.85
N LEU A 93 2.11 3.95 2.63
CA LEU A 93 3.11 4.47 1.71
C LEU A 93 3.76 5.79 2.18
N GLU A 94 3.05 6.56 3.00
CA GLU A 94 3.56 7.77 3.65
C GLU A 94 4.39 7.47 4.88
N ALA A 95 4.00 6.47 5.68
CA ALA A 95 4.71 6.07 6.89
C ALA A 95 6.08 5.46 6.56
N SER A 96 6.12 4.58 5.56
CA SER A 96 7.31 3.78 5.23
C SER A 96 8.09 4.31 4.03
N LYS A 97 9.39 3.95 3.96
CA LYS A 97 10.27 4.26 2.81
C LYS A 97 10.50 3.02 1.94
N VAL A 98 10.72 3.26 0.66
CA VAL A 98 11.19 2.30 -0.34
C VAL A 98 12.68 2.54 -0.56
N ASP A 99 13.53 1.57 -0.24
CA ASP A 99 14.99 1.65 -0.39
C ASP A 99 15.60 0.61 -1.33
N TRP A 100 14.78 -0.26 -1.92
CA TRP A 100 15.29 -1.42 -2.65
C TRP A 100 15.61 -1.21 -4.14
N CYS A 101 15.08 -0.17 -4.78
CA CYS A 101 15.38 0.15 -6.18
C CYS A 101 16.32 1.34 -6.36
N GLY A 102 17.09 1.71 -5.32
CA GLY A 102 18.07 2.79 -5.39
C GLY A 102 18.06 3.69 -4.16
N GLU A 103 17.93 4.99 -4.38
CA GLU A 103 17.89 5.96 -3.28
C GLU A 103 16.58 5.83 -2.48
N PRO A 104 16.65 5.88 -1.13
CA PRO A 104 15.47 5.73 -0.29
C PRO A 104 14.49 6.88 -0.52
N MET A 105 13.24 6.54 -0.82
CA MET A 105 12.17 7.51 -1.08
C MET A 105 10.85 7.08 -0.41
N LYS A 106 9.84 7.94 -0.35
CA LYS A 106 8.53 7.54 0.19
C LYS A 106 7.82 6.58 -0.76
N GLY A 107 7.04 5.65 -0.21
CA GLY A 107 6.30 4.68 -1.02
C GLY A 107 5.34 5.34 -2.01
N TYR A 108 4.70 6.43 -1.62
CA TYR A 108 3.75 7.12 -2.52
C TYR A 108 4.51 7.76 -3.68
N GLU A 109 5.69 8.35 -3.43
CA GLU A 109 6.54 8.93 -4.47
C GLU A 109 6.99 7.85 -5.46
N PHE A 110 7.37 6.67 -4.97
CA PHE A 110 7.72 5.53 -5.81
C PHE A 110 6.55 5.09 -6.70
N SER A 111 5.33 5.01 -6.14
CA SER A 111 4.12 4.70 -6.92
C SER A 111 3.77 5.77 -7.97
N ASP A 112 4.01 7.05 -7.67
CA ASP A 112 3.73 8.16 -8.58
C ASP A 112 4.74 8.24 -9.71
N LEU A 113 6.01 7.90 -9.46
CA LEU A 113 7.03 7.80 -10.52
C LEU A 113 6.67 6.73 -11.55
N TYR A 114 6.13 5.60 -11.11
CA TYR A 114 5.63 4.58 -12.02
C TYR A 114 4.51 5.12 -12.91
N LEU A 115 3.53 5.82 -12.32
CA LEU A 115 2.44 6.39 -13.09
C LEU A 115 2.94 7.44 -14.09
N ASP A 116 3.86 8.32 -13.69
CA ASP A 116 4.45 9.32 -14.58
C ASP A 116 5.18 8.67 -15.77
N SER A 117 5.93 7.60 -15.50
CA SER A 117 6.74 6.91 -16.50
C SER A 117 5.93 6.05 -17.47
N TYR A 118 4.84 5.44 -17.00
CA TYR A 118 4.09 4.43 -17.75
C TYR A 118 2.65 4.85 -18.06
N TRP A 119 2.30 6.12 -17.84
CA TRP A 119 0.96 6.64 -18.14
C TRP A 119 0.58 6.41 -19.61
N GLY A 120 -0.47 5.62 -19.84
CA GLY A 120 -0.95 5.31 -21.20
C GLY A 120 -0.01 4.43 -22.02
N ALA A 121 0.96 3.76 -21.38
CA ALA A 121 1.91 2.87 -22.06
C ALA A 121 1.34 1.49 -22.39
N PHE A 122 0.19 1.11 -21.81
CA PHE A 122 -0.38 -0.23 -21.93
C PHE A 122 -1.81 -0.19 -22.45
N ASP A 123 -2.12 -1.12 -23.36
CA ASP A 123 -3.45 -1.25 -23.96
C ASP A 123 -4.38 -2.14 -23.12
N THR A 124 -3.83 -3.00 -22.25
CA THR A 124 -4.60 -3.94 -21.42
C THR A 124 -4.28 -3.83 -19.93
N ARG A 125 -5.22 -4.28 -19.08
CA ARG A 125 -5.03 -4.40 -17.62
C ARG A 125 -3.91 -5.39 -17.29
N GLU A 126 -3.83 -6.50 -18.03
CA GLU A 126 -2.83 -7.54 -17.80
C GLU A 126 -1.42 -7.02 -18.02
N GLU A 127 -1.17 -6.30 -19.12
CA GLU A 127 0.11 -5.66 -19.38
C GLU A 127 0.47 -4.62 -18.31
N TYR A 128 -0.51 -3.84 -17.85
CA TYR A 128 -0.31 -2.86 -16.78
C TYR A 128 0.04 -3.49 -15.42
N VAL A 129 -0.56 -4.64 -15.08
CA VAL A 129 -0.25 -5.35 -13.82
C VAL A 129 1.11 -6.04 -13.92
N ALA A 130 1.43 -6.65 -15.06
CA ALA A 130 2.72 -7.29 -15.26
C ALA A 130 3.89 -6.29 -15.15
N SER A 131 3.72 -5.08 -15.69
CA SER A 131 4.75 -4.04 -15.60
C SER A 131 4.88 -3.43 -14.20
N ILE A 132 3.82 -3.43 -13.38
CA ILE A 132 3.93 -3.09 -11.96
C ILE A 132 4.86 -4.08 -11.26
N ALA A 133 4.64 -5.39 -11.45
CA ALA A 133 5.46 -6.42 -10.82
C ALA A 133 6.93 -6.28 -11.21
N ASP A 134 7.21 -6.05 -12.50
CA ASP A 134 8.57 -5.79 -12.99
C ASP A 134 9.18 -4.53 -12.35
N TYR A 135 8.41 -3.43 -12.28
CA TYR A 135 8.88 -2.17 -11.68
C TYR A 135 9.20 -2.31 -10.19
N VAL A 136 8.34 -2.99 -9.43
CA VAL A 136 8.50 -3.19 -7.97
C VAL A 136 9.69 -4.11 -7.67
N ASP A 137 9.97 -5.08 -8.53
CA ASP A 137 11.18 -5.92 -8.52
C ASP A 137 12.42 -5.18 -9.07
N CYS A 138 12.36 -3.86 -9.31
CA CYS A 138 13.45 -3.08 -9.89
C CYS A 138 13.90 -3.54 -11.29
N GLY A 139 13.04 -4.24 -12.03
CA GLY A 139 13.32 -4.76 -13.36
C GLY A 139 14.35 -5.90 -13.38
N THR A 140 14.61 -6.59 -12.25
CA THR A 140 15.48 -7.78 -12.27
C THR A 140 14.81 -8.99 -12.91
N GLY A 141 13.49 -8.98 -13.04
CA GLY A 141 12.76 -10.01 -13.78
C GLY A 141 13.00 -11.42 -13.21
N GLU A 142 13.36 -11.53 -11.92
CA GLU A 142 13.47 -12.82 -11.24
C GLU A 142 12.07 -13.22 -10.75
N SER A 143 11.21 -13.58 -11.70
CA SER A 143 9.97 -14.33 -11.46
C SER A 143 10.18 -15.84 -11.59
#